data_AF-A0A916BIM1-F1
#
_entry.id   AF-A0A916BIM1-F1
#
_cell.length_a   1.000
_cell.length_b   1.000
_cell.length_c   1.000
_cell.angle_alpha   90.00
_cell.angle_beta   90.00
_cell.angle_gamma   90.00
#
_symmetry.space_group_name_H-M   'P 1'
#
loop_
_entity.id
_entity.type
_entity.pdbx_description
1 polymer ?
#
loop_
_entity_poly.entity_id
_entity_poly.type
_entity_poly.pdbx_seq_one_letter_code
_entity_poly.pdbx_strand_id
1 'polypeptide(L)'
;MPEHHLALALKRFLIVAECPPEWRAFDLYLFRAAEVVFYVGQSYLAYERVWQHIYDGYKARSVVGRFILCNWPKSMNFTIELWSSQADRFAAVQHDLNAAERLLIEQYAPCFNDALNQRPTPLPDGYAPLNAPLRCSRSPNKLIHEAERAVRMDERKTWSTV
;
A
#
# COMPACT_ATOMS: atom_id res chain seq x y z
N MET A 1 23.23 -7.37 0.96
CA MET A 1 22.09 -7.85 0.17
C MET A 1 20.98 -6.84 0.35
N PRO A 2 20.33 -6.33 -0.72
CA PRO A 2 19.15 -5.49 -0.53
C PRO A 2 18.11 -6.28 0.26
N GLU A 3 17.47 -5.66 1.24
CA GLU A 3 16.33 -6.27 1.93
C GLU A 3 15.28 -6.59 0.87
N HIS A 4 14.89 -7.87 0.74
CA HIS A 4 13.89 -8.31 -0.24
C HIS A 4 12.45 -7.95 0.18
N HIS A 5 12.33 -7.10 1.20
CA HIS A 5 11.10 -6.60 1.78
C HIS A 5 11.33 -5.18 2.31
N LEU A 6 10.34 -4.33 2.11
CA LEU A 6 10.26 -3.02 2.70
C LEU A 6 8.84 -2.82 3.23
N ALA A 7 8.71 -2.25 4.43
CA ALA A 7 7.44 -1.81 4.98
C ALA A 7 7.52 -0.36 5.47
N LEU A 8 6.62 0.50 5.00
CA LEU A 8 6.55 1.90 5.43
C LEU A 8 5.13 2.44 5.43
N ALA A 9 4.87 3.43 6.27
CA ALA A 9 3.57 4.11 6.25
C ALA A 9 3.35 4.85 4.92
N LEU A 10 2.10 4.93 4.45
CA LEU A 10 1.73 5.60 3.21
C LEU A 10 2.21 7.06 3.18
N LYS A 11 2.13 7.79 4.31
CA LYS A 11 2.67 9.15 4.42
C LYS A 11 4.19 9.23 4.17
N ARG A 12 4.95 8.19 4.52
CA ARG A 12 6.39 8.10 4.25
C ARG A 12 6.65 7.71 2.81
N PHE A 13 5.82 6.82 2.24
CA PHE A 13 5.89 6.48 0.82
C PHE A 13 5.63 7.70 -0.07
N LEU A 14 4.61 8.51 0.24
CA LEU A 14 4.21 9.67 -0.55
C LEU A 14 5.28 10.76 -0.67
N ILE A 15 6.22 10.84 0.27
CA ILE A 15 7.30 11.85 0.25
C ILE A 15 8.58 11.34 -0.43
N VAL A 16 8.58 10.09 -0.89
CA VAL A 16 9.62 9.57 -1.77
C VAL A 16 9.26 9.99 -3.19
N ALA A 17 9.94 11.02 -3.69
CA ALA A 17 9.64 11.63 -4.98
C ALA A 17 10.03 10.73 -6.17
N GLU A 18 11.13 10.00 -6.04
CA GLU A 18 11.68 9.13 -7.07
C GLU A 18 11.94 7.73 -6.51
N CYS A 19 11.78 6.70 -7.34
CA CYS A 19 12.02 5.32 -6.92
C CYS A 19 13.49 5.14 -6.54
N PRO A 20 13.81 4.80 -5.27
CA PRO A 20 15.17 4.46 -4.87
C PRO A 20 15.69 3.27 -5.71
N PRO A 21 16.97 3.27 -6.11
CA PRO A 21 17.55 2.18 -6.91
C PRO A 21 17.31 0.79 -6.33
N GLU A 22 17.41 0.65 -5.01
CA GLU A 22 17.19 -0.60 -4.29
C GLU A 22 15.73 -1.08 -4.32
N TRP A 23 14.75 -0.18 -4.53
CA TRP A 23 13.33 -0.55 -4.63
C TRP A 23 12.95 -1.07 -6.01
N ARG A 24 13.83 -0.95 -7.00
CA ARG A 24 13.58 -1.42 -8.37
C ARG A 24 13.47 -2.94 -8.48
N ALA A 25 13.95 -3.66 -7.46
CA ALA A 25 13.84 -5.11 -7.38
C ALA A 25 12.48 -5.59 -6.80
N PHE A 26 11.64 -4.68 -6.31
CA PHE A 26 10.33 -5.03 -5.78
C PHE A 26 9.28 -5.10 -6.88
N ASP A 27 8.63 -6.26 -6.96
CA ASP A 27 7.64 -6.60 -7.97
C ASP A 27 6.28 -6.98 -7.37
N LEU A 28 6.18 -7.01 -6.04
CA LEU A 28 4.98 -7.29 -5.27
C LEU A 28 4.70 -6.13 -4.30
N TYR A 29 3.43 -5.82 -4.08
CA TYR A 29 3.02 -4.81 -3.11
C TYR A 29 1.74 -5.21 -2.37
N LEU A 30 1.58 -4.68 -1.16
CA LEU A 30 0.31 -4.76 -0.43
C LEU A 30 0.03 -3.50 0.38
N PHE A 31 -1.26 -3.28 0.65
CA PHE A 31 -1.77 -2.23 1.50
C PHE A 31 -2.41 -2.86 2.73
N ARG A 32 -1.99 -2.47 3.94
CA ARG A 32 -2.59 -2.99 5.17
C ARG A 32 -2.72 -1.93 6.27
N ALA A 33 -3.54 -2.23 7.27
CA ALA A 33 -3.52 -1.54 8.54
C ALA A 33 -3.53 -2.57 9.67
N ALA A 34 -2.48 -2.56 10.50
CA ALA A 34 -2.20 -3.63 11.45
C ALA A 34 -2.23 -5.01 10.76
N GLU A 35 -3.08 -5.92 11.22
CA GLU A 35 -3.21 -7.28 10.68
C GLU A 35 -4.12 -7.38 9.46
N VAL A 36 -4.88 -6.33 9.13
CA VAL A 36 -5.85 -6.37 8.04
C VAL A 36 -5.21 -5.94 6.74
N VAL A 37 -5.07 -6.88 5.79
CA VAL A 37 -4.63 -6.58 4.43
C VAL A 37 -5.83 -6.18 3.57
N PHE A 38 -5.74 -5.03 2.93
CA PHE A 38 -6.80 -4.51 2.06
C PHE A 38 -6.64 -5.00 0.63
N TYR A 39 -5.40 -5.00 0.14
CA TYR A 39 -5.12 -5.31 -1.26
C TYR A 39 -3.70 -5.82 -1.40
N VAL A 40 -3.52 -6.82 -2.25
CA VAL A 40 -2.24 -7.35 -2.72
C VAL A 40 -2.20 -7.21 -4.25
N GLY A 41 -1.04 -6.90 -4.80
CA GLY A 41 -0.86 -6.95 -6.24
C GLY A 41 0.59 -7.13 -6.66
N GLN A 42 0.79 -7.35 -7.96
CA GLN A 42 2.11 -7.42 -8.59
C GLN A 42 2.29 -6.41 -9.73
N SER A 43 3.55 -6.11 -10.05
CA SER A 43 3.98 -5.29 -11.19
C SER A 43 5.51 -5.39 -11.32
N TYR A 44 6.08 -5.31 -12.52
CA TYR A 44 7.54 -5.26 -12.69
C TYR A 44 8.24 -4.12 -11.93
N LEU A 45 7.50 -3.06 -11.55
CA LEU A 45 7.97 -2.05 -10.63
C LEU A 45 6.86 -1.67 -9.64
N ALA A 46 6.88 -2.31 -8.47
CA ALA A 46 5.86 -2.15 -7.44
C ALA A 46 5.68 -0.68 -7.00
N TYR A 47 6.77 0.08 -6.92
CA TYR A 47 6.75 1.51 -6.58
C TYR A 47 5.84 2.32 -7.52
N GLU A 48 6.03 2.19 -8.84
CA GLU A 48 5.23 2.92 -9.83
C GLU A 48 3.77 2.49 -9.77
N ARG A 49 3.52 1.20 -9.52
CA ARG A 49 2.17 0.66 -9.44
C ARG A 49 1.40 1.20 -8.22
N VAL A 50 2.06 1.33 -7.07
CA VAL A 50 1.47 1.97 -5.88
C VAL A 50 1.10 3.43 -6.18
N TRP A 51 2.01 4.19 -6.82
CA TRP A 51 1.72 5.56 -7.28
C TRP A 51 0.55 5.61 -8.25
N GLN A 52 0.50 4.69 -9.22
CA GLN A 52 -0.60 4.60 -10.18
C GLN A 52 -1.94 4.39 -9.47
N HIS A 53 -2.01 3.54 -8.45
CA HIS A 53 -3.24 3.38 -7.65
C HIS A 53 -3.67 4.69 -7.00
N ILE A 54 -2.74 5.45 -6.41
CA ILE A 54 -3.02 6.75 -5.79
C ILE A 54 -3.56 7.74 -6.84
N TYR A 55 -2.92 7.81 -8.02
CA TYR A 55 -3.38 8.64 -9.13
C TYR A 55 -4.73 8.19 -9.71
N ASP A 56 -5.02 6.90 -9.75
CA ASP A 56 -6.26 6.41 -10.34
C ASP A 56 -7.43 6.37 -9.35
N GLY A 57 -7.16 6.60 -8.06
CA GLY A 57 -8.16 6.60 -6.99
C GLY A 57 -9.25 7.66 -7.16
N TYR A 58 -8.88 8.87 -7.59
CA TYR A 58 -9.87 9.95 -7.79
C TYR A 58 -10.77 9.70 -9.01
N LYS A 59 -10.29 8.92 -10.00
CA LYS A 59 -11.07 8.48 -11.16
C LYS A 59 -11.89 7.21 -10.89
N ALA A 60 -11.83 6.68 -9.66
CA ALA A 60 -12.42 5.38 -9.29
C ALA A 60 -11.96 4.22 -10.21
N ARG A 61 -10.75 4.32 -10.79
CA ARG A 61 -10.14 3.26 -11.61
C ARG A 61 -9.26 2.31 -10.79
N SER A 62 -8.97 2.68 -9.55
CA SER A 62 -8.32 1.83 -8.56
C SER A 62 -9.20 1.72 -7.32
N VAL A 63 -9.56 0.49 -6.95
CA VAL A 63 -10.32 0.20 -5.73
C VAL A 63 -9.53 0.65 -4.50
N VAL A 64 -8.26 0.24 -4.38
CA VAL A 64 -7.42 0.61 -3.23
C VAL A 64 -7.09 2.11 -3.22
N GLY A 65 -6.88 2.72 -4.39
CA GLY A 65 -6.71 4.17 -4.53
C GLY A 65 -7.94 4.95 -4.07
N ARG A 66 -9.14 4.50 -4.47
CA ARG A 66 -10.41 5.08 -4.02
C ARG A 66 -10.55 4.93 -2.51
N PHE A 67 -10.25 3.74 -1.98
CA PHE A 67 -10.32 3.44 -0.56
C PHE A 67 -9.41 4.34 0.30
N ILE A 68 -8.18 4.59 -0.16
CA ILE A 68 -7.24 5.52 0.48
C ILE A 68 -7.87 6.91 0.61
N LEU A 69 -8.48 7.43 -0.45
CA LEU A 69 -9.06 8.78 -0.46
C LEU A 69 -10.35 8.89 0.38
N CYS A 70 -11.17 7.84 0.42
CA CYS A 70 -12.36 7.77 1.29
C CYS A 70 -12.00 7.72 2.78
N ASN A 71 -10.81 7.20 3.10
CA ASN A 71 -10.35 6.99 4.48
C ASN A 71 -9.27 8.00 4.93
N TRP A 72 -9.01 9.04 4.15
CA TRP A 72 -8.10 10.10 4.56
C TRP A 72 -8.67 10.89 5.76
N PRO A 73 -7.87 11.29 6.78
CA PRO A 73 -6.42 11.13 6.92
C PRO A 73 -5.98 9.79 7.53
N LYS A 74 -6.90 8.92 7.96
CA LYS A 74 -6.57 7.63 8.60
C LYS A 74 -5.68 6.76 7.71
N SER A 75 -5.91 6.79 6.40
CA SER A 75 -5.14 6.05 5.40
C SER A 75 -3.66 6.46 5.29
N MET A 76 -3.25 7.64 5.80
CA MET A 76 -1.84 8.01 5.89
C MET A 76 -0.99 7.03 6.70
N ASN A 77 -1.63 6.31 7.62
CA ASN A 77 -0.99 5.30 8.47
C ASN A 77 -1.14 3.88 7.94
N PHE A 78 -1.68 3.68 6.73
CA PHE A 78 -1.62 2.37 6.09
C PHE A 78 -0.17 2.00 5.84
N THR A 79 0.19 0.76 6.10
CA THR A 79 1.48 0.23 5.74
C THR A 79 1.43 -0.22 4.30
N ILE A 80 2.34 0.33 3.51
CA ILE A 80 2.69 -0.15 2.18
C ILE A 80 3.83 -1.13 2.40
N GLU A 81 3.67 -2.36 1.95
CA GLU A 81 4.80 -3.27 1.84
C GLU A 81 5.15 -3.52 0.40
N LEU A 82 6.44 -3.56 0.11
CA LEU A 82 7.01 -3.92 -1.17
C LEU A 82 7.84 -5.18 -0.95
N TRP A 83 7.67 -6.17 -1.81
CA TRP A 83 8.38 -7.44 -1.76
C TRP A 83 9.01 -7.73 -3.11
N SER A 84 10.13 -8.47 -3.09
CA SER A 84 10.67 -9.08 -4.29
C SER A 84 10.23 -10.54 -4.35
N SER A 85 9.72 -10.99 -5.50
CA SER A 85 9.43 -12.41 -5.77
C SER A 85 10.66 -13.31 -5.59
N GLN A 86 11.87 -12.72 -5.65
CA GLN A 86 13.14 -13.40 -5.42
C GLN A 86 13.46 -13.61 -3.93
N ALA A 87 12.60 -13.16 -3.00
CA ALA A 87 12.79 -13.41 -1.58
C ALA A 87 12.62 -14.91 -1.24
N ASP A 88 13.35 -15.39 -0.22
CA ASP A 88 13.32 -16.78 0.25
C ASP A 88 11.90 -17.29 0.56
N ARG A 89 11.02 -16.42 1.04
CA ARG A 89 9.61 -16.78 1.34
C ARG A 89 8.83 -17.29 0.12
N PHE A 90 9.28 -16.96 -1.08
CA PHE A 90 8.66 -17.38 -2.34
C PHE A 90 9.41 -18.54 -3.01
N ALA A 91 10.43 -19.11 -2.36
CA ALA A 91 11.17 -20.27 -2.88
C ALA A 91 10.23 -21.48 -3.11
N ALA A 92 9.22 -21.66 -2.25
CA ALA A 92 8.23 -22.73 -2.39
C ALA A 92 7.39 -22.63 -3.68
N VAL A 93 7.28 -21.44 -4.24
CA VAL A 93 6.62 -21.16 -5.53
C VAL A 93 7.62 -20.87 -6.65
N GLN A 94 8.88 -21.31 -6.46
CA GLN A 94 9.97 -21.18 -7.44
C GLN A 94 10.23 -19.73 -7.88
N HIS A 95 9.94 -18.76 -7.01
CA HIS A 95 10.05 -17.34 -7.30
C HIS A 95 9.21 -16.88 -8.50
N ASP A 96 8.16 -17.64 -8.89
CA ASP A 96 7.22 -17.21 -9.93
C ASP A 96 6.35 -16.07 -9.40
N LEU A 97 6.34 -14.95 -10.11
CA LEU A 97 5.68 -13.72 -9.68
C LEU A 97 4.16 -13.89 -9.52
N ASN A 98 3.50 -14.62 -10.42
CA ASN A 98 2.06 -14.86 -10.34
C ASN A 98 1.73 -15.79 -9.16
N ALA A 99 2.52 -16.82 -8.94
CA ALA A 99 2.36 -17.74 -7.83
C ALA A 99 2.68 -17.06 -6.48
N ALA A 100 3.66 -16.15 -6.45
CA ALA A 100 3.96 -15.34 -5.26
C ALA A 100 2.82 -14.38 -4.90
N GLU A 101 2.20 -13.71 -5.88
CA GLU A 101 0.99 -12.91 -5.68
C GLU A 101 -0.14 -13.77 -5.10
N ARG A 102 -0.40 -14.94 -5.70
CA ARG A 102 -1.43 -15.87 -5.22
C ARG A 102 -1.15 -16.33 -3.79
N LEU A 103 0.09 -16.68 -3.47
CA LEU A 103 0.49 -17.09 -2.12
C LEU A 103 0.18 -15.99 -1.09
N LEU A 104 0.46 -14.72 -1.42
CA LEU A 104 0.12 -13.59 -0.54
C LEU A 104 -1.40 -13.41 -0.41
N ILE A 105 -2.16 -13.55 -1.50
CA ILE A 105 -3.62 -13.44 -1.47
C ILE A 105 -4.24 -14.59 -0.63
N GLU A 106 -3.76 -15.82 -0.79
CA GLU A 106 -4.21 -16.98 -0.01
C GLU A 106 -3.86 -16.82 1.47
N GLN A 107 -2.65 -16.37 1.78
CA GLN A 107 -2.19 -16.17 3.15
C GLN A 107 -2.99 -15.09 3.89
N TYR A 108 -3.24 -13.95 3.23
CA TYR A 108 -3.80 -12.78 3.89
C TYR A 108 -5.29 -12.56 3.66
N ALA A 109 -5.89 -13.27 2.70
CA ALA A 109 -7.26 -13.10 2.27
C ALA A 109 -7.69 -11.61 2.19
N PRO A 110 -6.99 -10.79 1.38
CA PRO A 110 -7.19 -9.34 1.36
C PRO A 110 -8.61 -8.91 0.99
N CYS A 111 -9.05 -7.80 1.59
CA CYS A 111 -10.44 -7.32 1.50
C CYS A 111 -10.94 -7.07 0.07
N PHE A 112 -10.07 -6.66 -0.85
CA PHE A 112 -10.45 -6.13 -2.16
C PHE A 112 -9.89 -6.92 -3.37
N ASN A 113 -9.30 -8.10 -3.17
CA ASN A 113 -8.83 -8.94 -4.29
C ASN A 113 -9.93 -9.91 -4.76
N ASP A 114 -10.92 -9.43 -5.51
CA ASP A 114 -12.11 -10.26 -5.84
C ASP A 114 -11.83 -11.45 -6.78
N ALA A 115 -10.86 -11.32 -7.70
CA ALA A 115 -10.65 -12.32 -8.77
C ALA A 115 -9.86 -13.58 -8.32
N LEU A 116 -9.11 -13.49 -7.22
CA LEU A 116 -8.20 -14.55 -6.75
C LEU A 116 -8.39 -14.89 -5.27
N ASN A 117 -9.37 -14.27 -4.61
CA ASN A 117 -9.67 -14.52 -3.21
C ASN A 117 -11.07 -15.11 -3.07
N GLN A 118 -11.14 -16.40 -2.74
CA GLN A 118 -12.43 -17.09 -2.57
C GLN A 118 -13.19 -16.64 -1.32
N ARG A 119 -12.49 -16.06 -0.33
CA ARG A 119 -13.06 -15.67 0.97
C ARG A 119 -12.42 -14.36 1.45
N PRO A 120 -12.71 -13.23 0.79
CA PRO A 120 -12.17 -11.95 1.19
C PRO A 120 -12.53 -11.62 2.63
N THR A 121 -11.53 -11.19 3.39
CA THR A 121 -11.74 -10.70 4.75
C THR A 121 -12.69 -9.50 4.69
N PRO A 122 -13.77 -9.48 5.48
CA PRO A 122 -14.67 -8.34 5.53
C PRO A 122 -13.93 -7.06 5.93
N LEU A 123 -14.31 -5.94 5.32
CA LEU A 123 -13.78 -4.65 5.69
C LEU A 123 -14.16 -4.32 7.15
N PRO A 124 -13.22 -3.99 8.06
CA PRO A 124 -13.55 -3.71 9.46
C PRO A 124 -14.41 -2.44 9.65
N ASP A 125 -15.25 -2.44 10.70
CA ASP A 125 -16.26 -1.39 11.02
C ASP A 125 -15.72 0.03 11.26
N GLY A 126 -14.39 0.22 11.24
CA GLY A 126 -13.75 1.53 11.36
C GLY A 126 -13.36 2.18 10.03
N TYR A 127 -13.70 1.59 8.89
CA TYR A 127 -13.31 2.08 7.57
C TYR A 127 -14.51 2.48 6.73
N ALA A 128 -14.39 3.61 6.04
CA ALA A 128 -15.38 4.07 5.09
C ALA A 128 -15.40 3.14 3.85
N PRO A 129 -16.58 2.76 3.36
CA PRO A 129 -16.71 1.93 2.17
C PRO A 129 -16.30 2.68 0.89
N LEU A 130 -16.12 1.94 -0.21
CA LEU A 130 -15.63 2.48 -1.49
C LEU A 130 -16.57 3.55 -2.11
N ASN A 131 -17.88 3.44 -1.84
CA ASN A 131 -18.90 4.38 -2.29
C ASN A 131 -19.03 5.62 -1.40
N ALA A 132 -18.26 5.73 -0.31
CA ALA A 132 -18.27 6.91 0.54
C ALA A 132 -17.75 8.16 -0.20
N PRO A 133 -18.11 9.36 0.27
CA PRO A 133 -17.52 10.60 -0.22
C PRO A 133 -16.00 10.62 -0.02
N LEU A 134 -15.28 11.22 -0.96
CA LEU A 134 -13.84 11.44 -0.82
C LEU A 134 -13.57 12.43 0.32
N ARG A 135 -12.67 12.07 1.23
CA ARG A 135 -12.28 12.94 2.36
C ARG A 135 -11.07 13.82 2.06
N CYS A 136 -10.31 13.50 1.01
CA CYS A 136 -9.20 14.33 0.55
C CYS A 136 -9.40 14.82 -0.89
N SER A 137 -8.61 15.85 -1.22
CA SER A 137 -8.54 16.45 -2.54
C SER A 137 -8.12 15.43 -3.60
N ARG A 138 -8.56 15.68 -4.83
CA ARG A 138 -8.19 14.91 -6.04
C ARG A 138 -6.78 15.25 -6.55
N SER A 139 -6.02 16.07 -5.82
CA SER A 139 -4.69 16.55 -6.20
C SER A 139 -3.59 15.75 -5.49
N PRO A 140 -2.71 15.07 -6.23
CA PRO A 140 -1.55 14.38 -5.67
C PRO A 140 -0.64 15.30 -4.85
N ASN A 141 -0.37 16.52 -5.33
CA ASN A 141 0.46 17.49 -4.61
C ASN A 141 -0.11 17.82 -3.22
N LYS A 142 -1.44 17.88 -3.09
CA LYS A 142 -2.07 18.10 -1.78
C LYS A 142 -1.90 16.89 -0.86
N LEU A 143 -1.97 15.66 -1.39
CA LEU A 143 -1.69 14.46 -0.61
C LEU A 143 -0.26 14.45 -0.09
N ILE A 144 0.70 14.79 -0.96
CA ILE A 144 2.13 14.88 -0.62
C ILE A 144 2.34 15.93 0.48
N HIS A 145 1.82 17.15 0.32
CA HIS A 145 1.95 18.19 1.35
C HIS A 145 1.30 17.81 2.68
N GLU A 146 0.14 17.16 2.65
CA GLU A 146 -0.49 16.66 3.88
C GLU A 146 0.34 15.57 4.55
N ALA A 147 0.95 14.67 3.77
CA ALA A 147 1.88 13.65 4.25
C ALA A 147 3.16 14.26 4.84
N GLU A 148 3.78 15.23 4.17
CA GLU A 148 4.95 15.97 4.67
C GLU A 148 4.67 16.65 6.01
N ARG A 149 3.49 17.25 6.16
CA ARG A 149 3.08 17.87 7.43
C ARG A 149 2.89 16.82 8.52
N ALA A 150 2.23 15.71 8.22
CA ALA A 150 2.02 14.62 9.17
C ALA A 150 3.35 14.02 9.65
N VAL A 151 4.27 13.74 8.73
CA VAL A 151 5.62 13.25 9.01
C VAL A 151 6.39 14.19 9.92
N ARG A 152 6.41 15.49 9.61
CA ARG A 152 7.08 16.51 10.44
C ARG A 152 6.50 16.60 11.85
N MET A 153 5.17 16.45 11.98
CA MET A 153 4.53 16.44 13.30
C MET A 153 4.89 15.19 14.11
N ASP A 154 4.95 14.02 13.47
CA ASP A 154 5.32 12.78 14.16
C ASP A 154 6.76 12.84 14.65
N GLU A 155 7.69 13.33 13.82
CA GLU A 155 9.08 13.53 14.21
C GLU A 155 9.18 14.44 15.43
N ARG A 156 8.51 15.61 15.40
CA ARG A 156 8.49 16.54 16.55
C ARG A 156 7.97 15.90 17.84
N LYS A 157 6.95 15.05 17.76
CA LYS A 157 6.42 14.32 18.92
C LYS A 157 7.45 13.34 19.46
N THR A 158 8.12 12.58 18.59
CA THR A 158 9.18 11.65 19.01
C THR A 158 10.30 12.39 19.76
N TRP A 159 10.75 13.53 19.25
CA TRP A 159 11.78 14.37 19.92
C TRP A 159 11.32 15.00 21.24
N SER A 160 10.02 15.22 21.42
CA SER A 160 9.47 15.81 22.66
C SER A 160 9.23 14.78 23.76
N THR A 161 9.44 13.49 23.49
CA THR A 161 9.21 12.38 24.42
C THR A 161 10.53 11.72 24.86
N VAL A 162 11.67 12.31 24.49
CA VAL A 162 13.03 11.89 24.87
C VAL A 162 13.62 12.88 25.87
#